data_AF-A0AA39UQF3-F1
#
_entry.id   AF-A0AA39UQF3-F1
#
_cell.length_a   1.000
_cell.length_b   1.000
_cell.length_c   1.000
_cell.angle_alpha   90.00
_cell.angle_beta   90.00
_cell.angle_gamma   90.00
#
_symmetry.space_group_name_H-M   'P 1'
#
loop_
_entity.id
_entity.type
_entity.pdbx_description
1 polymer ?
#
loop_
_entity_poly.entity_id
_entity_poly.type
_entity_poly.pdbx_seq_one_letter_code
_entity_poly.pdbx_strand_id
1 'polypeptide(L)'
;IWAVLIGIDGYLLYPLRGCVADVLTMEQYLVNDLLVPRERIQKLLGPGRYGDTSTDISSIPSHANMISLLHSLITNSSIKCDDPIIIFFSGHGSRYSLSDDDGSPDVDEELDDERSQKYVEALCPMDRNTIDSSGALIPDITDRELNTILAQIASVKGSRITFILDCCHAGSVTR
;
A
#
# COMPACT_ATOMS: atom_id res chain seq x y z
N ILE A 1 16.69 9.68 -6.98
CA ILE A 1 15.71 9.04 -6.09
C ILE A 1 14.39 9.79 -6.22
N TRP A 2 13.30 9.05 -6.36
CA TRP A 2 11.92 9.50 -6.21
C TRP A 2 11.29 8.72 -5.06
N ALA A 3 10.36 9.32 -4.32
CA ALA A 3 9.77 8.68 -3.17
C ALA A 3 8.25 8.88 -3.05
N VAL A 4 7.58 7.83 -2.59
CA VAL A 4 6.18 7.83 -2.17
C VAL A 4 6.13 7.37 -0.72
N LEU A 5 5.56 8.18 0.17
CA LEU A 5 5.49 7.90 1.60
C LEU A 5 4.03 7.92 2.09
N ILE A 6 3.58 6.85 2.73
CA ILE A 6 2.18 6.72 3.17
C ILE A 6 2.18 6.35 4.66
N GLY A 7 1.44 7.12 5.46
CA GLY A 7 1.40 6.96 6.91
C GLY A 7 -0.01 7.14 7.44
N ILE A 8 -0.53 6.14 8.15
CA ILE A 8 -1.94 6.11 8.56
C ILE A 8 -2.06 5.85 10.06
N ASP A 9 -2.53 6.85 10.81
CA ASP A 9 -2.87 6.71 12.23
C ASP A 9 -4.40 6.64 12.42
N GLY A 10 -5.13 7.46 11.67
CA GLY A 10 -6.54 7.75 11.86
C GLY A 10 -7.53 6.73 11.31
N TYR A 11 -7.28 5.44 11.52
CA TYR A 11 -8.24 4.39 11.22
C TYR A 11 -9.53 4.56 12.04
N LEU A 12 -10.68 4.26 11.42
CA LEU A 12 -11.97 4.27 12.10
C LEU A 12 -12.00 3.30 13.29
N LEU A 13 -11.45 2.09 13.07
CA LEU A 13 -11.27 1.04 14.06
C LEU A 13 -9.78 0.82 14.32
N TYR A 14 -9.42 0.65 15.59
CA TYR A 14 -8.04 0.42 16.03
C TYR A 14 -7.03 1.50 15.55
N PRO A 15 -7.23 2.78 15.91
CA PRO A 15 -6.31 3.85 15.48
C PRO A 15 -4.88 3.64 16.00
N LEU A 16 -3.90 4.03 15.20
CA LEU A 16 -2.47 4.03 15.53
C LEU A 16 -2.02 5.44 15.94
N ARG A 17 -0.75 5.61 16.31
CA ARG A 17 -0.19 6.89 16.77
C ARG A 17 1.26 7.16 16.32
N GLY A 18 1.81 6.28 15.49
CA GLY A 18 3.23 6.29 15.13
C GLY A 18 3.46 6.46 13.64
N CYS A 19 2.50 6.04 12.81
CA CYS A 19 2.72 5.84 11.38
C CYS A 19 2.96 7.15 10.64
N VAL A 20 2.29 8.23 11.05
CA VAL A 20 2.57 9.57 10.50
C VAL A 20 3.95 10.05 10.93
N ALA A 21 4.35 9.80 12.18
CA ALA A 21 5.67 10.17 12.67
C ALA A 21 6.79 9.40 11.94
N ASP A 22 6.57 8.11 11.62
CA ASP A 22 7.51 7.29 10.86
C ASP A 22 7.72 7.86 9.45
N VAL A 23 6.63 8.24 8.76
CA VAL A 23 6.71 8.89 7.44
C VAL A 23 7.48 10.20 7.51
N LEU A 24 7.20 11.04 8.50
CA LEU A 24 7.89 12.33 8.66
C LEU A 24 9.38 12.12 8.95
N THR A 25 9.73 11.08 9.71
CA THR A 25 11.13 10.70 9.97
C THR A 25 11.81 10.19 8.69
N MET A 26 11.13 9.35 7.91
CA MET A 26 11.64 8.89 6.62
C MET A 26 11.83 10.05 5.64
N GLU A 27 10.88 10.99 5.56
CA GLU A 27 11.02 12.19 4.73
C GLU A 27 12.25 13.01 5.14
N GLN A 28 12.47 13.22 6.44
CA GLN A 28 13.65 13.93 6.94
C GLN A 28 14.94 13.22 6.55
N TYR A 29 14.99 11.90 6.69
CA TYR A 29 16.15 11.10 6.28
C TYR A 29 16.43 11.22 4.76
N LEU A 30 15.39 11.10 3.93
CA LEU A 30 15.51 11.24 2.49
C LEU A 30 16.05 12.63 2.10
N VAL A 31 15.55 13.70 2.74
CA VAL A 31 15.93 15.07 2.40
C VAL A 31 17.31 15.43 2.96
N ASN A 32 17.58 15.11 4.22
CA ASN A 32 18.76 15.62 4.93
C ASN A 32 19.99 14.74 4.72
N ASP A 33 19.81 13.42 4.71
CA ASP A 33 20.92 12.46 4.65
C ASP A 33 21.15 11.96 3.22
N LEU A 34 20.07 11.68 2.48
CA LEU A 34 20.16 11.25 1.08
C LEU A 34 20.06 12.38 0.05
N LEU A 35 19.87 13.62 0.51
CA LEU A 35 19.82 14.83 -0.32
C LEU A 35 18.77 14.76 -1.45
N VAL A 36 17.66 14.07 -1.21
CA VAL A 36 16.55 13.97 -2.16
C VAL A 36 15.78 15.29 -2.17
N PRO A 37 15.62 15.96 -3.32
CA PRO A 37 14.80 17.17 -3.41
C PRO A 37 13.35 16.90 -3.01
N ARG A 38 12.74 17.81 -2.25
CA ARG A 38 11.37 17.65 -1.73
C ARG A 38 10.34 17.48 -2.84
N GLU A 39 10.60 18.06 -4.01
CA GLU A 39 9.75 17.99 -5.19
C GLU A 39 9.70 16.57 -5.78
N ARG A 40 10.62 15.68 -5.38
CA ARG A 40 10.65 14.27 -5.75
C ARG A 40 10.04 13.35 -4.72
N ILE A 41 9.45 13.91 -3.65
CA ILE A 41 8.82 13.16 -2.56
C ILE A 41 7.34 13.51 -2.55
N GLN A 42 6.49 12.50 -2.71
CA GLN A 42 5.04 12.62 -2.54
C GLN A 42 4.62 11.86 -1.29
N LYS A 43 3.58 12.33 -0.60
CA LYS A 43 3.11 11.68 0.62
C LYS A 43 1.61 11.79 0.86
N LEU A 44 1.04 10.77 1.49
CA LEU A 44 -0.32 10.76 2.04
C LEU A 44 -0.23 10.53 3.54
N LEU A 45 -0.79 11.46 4.31
CA LEU A 45 -0.74 11.42 5.77
C LEU A 45 -2.16 11.38 6.32
N GLY A 46 -2.40 10.40 7.19
CA GLY A 46 -3.68 10.19 7.84
C GLY A 46 -3.61 10.36 9.36
N PRO A 47 -3.36 11.56 9.91
CA PRO A 47 -3.26 11.77 11.37
C PRO A 47 -4.62 11.81 12.09
N GLY A 48 -5.70 12.18 11.37
CA GLY A 48 -7.04 12.36 11.92
C GLY A 48 -7.98 11.20 11.57
N ARG A 49 -9.01 10.98 12.39
CA ARG A 49 -9.99 9.92 12.13
C ARG A 49 -10.67 10.15 10.79
N TYR A 50 -10.82 9.09 10.00
CA TYR A 50 -11.59 9.14 8.76
C TYR A 50 -13.00 9.73 9.00
N GLY A 51 -13.36 10.76 8.24
CA GLY A 51 -14.62 11.49 8.38
C GLY A 51 -14.57 12.75 9.25
N ASP A 52 -13.43 13.10 9.85
CA ASP A 52 -13.22 14.42 10.45
C ASP A 52 -13.11 15.48 9.33
N THR A 53 -14.06 16.41 9.30
CA THR A 53 -14.37 17.29 8.16
C THR A 53 -13.30 18.36 7.88
N SER A 54 -12.21 18.38 8.65
CA SER A 54 -11.12 19.35 8.50
C SER A 54 -10.01 18.92 7.53
N THR A 55 -9.99 17.66 7.08
CA THR A 55 -8.94 17.15 6.18
C THR A 55 -9.43 17.08 4.74
N ASP A 56 -8.64 17.60 3.80
CA ASP A 56 -8.89 17.48 2.37
C ASP A 56 -8.91 15.99 1.96
N ILE A 57 -10.02 15.53 1.38
CA ILE A 57 -10.23 14.15 0.94
C ILE A 57 -9.19 13.74 -0.11
N SER A 58 -8.64 14.68 -0.89
CA SER A 58 -7.58 14.39 -1.85
C SER A 58 -6.22 14.07 -1.20
N SER A 59 -6.08 14.37 0.10
CA SER A 59 -4.82 14.22 0.85
C SER A 59 -4.83 13.06 1.85
N ILE A 60 -5.98 12.41 2.06
CA ILE A 60 -6.07 11.25 2.95
C ILE A 60 -5.55 9.97 2.25
N PRO A 61 -4.99 9.01 3.01
CA PRO A 61 -4.56 7.73 2.47
C PRO A 61 -5.75 6.76 2.29
N SER A 62 -6.71 7.15 1.45
CA SER A 62 -7.81 6.30 0.98
C SER A 62 -7.31 5.26 -0.02
N HIS A 63 -8.08 4.21 -0.27
CA HIS A 63 -7.76 3.20 -1.28
C HIS A 63 -7.46 3.85 -2.63
N ALA A 64 -8.37 4.70 -3.11
CA ALA A 64 -8.24 5.38 -4.39
C ALA A 64 -6.99 6.28 -4.46
N ASN A 65 -6.70 7.04 -3.39
CA ASN A 65 -5.56 7.95 -3.37
C ASN A 65 -4.23 7.19 -3.31
N MET A 66 -4.15 6.10 -2.54
CA MET A 66 -2.96 5.25 -2.48
C MET A 66 -2.66 4.62 -3.85
N ILE A 67 -3.68 4.07 -4.52
CA ILE A 67 -3.54 3.48 -5.86
C ILE A 67 -3.16 4.55 -6.88
N SER A 68 -3.82 5.72 -6.87
CA SER A 68 -3.49 6.85 -7.74
C SER A 68 -2.05 7.33 -7.55
N LEU A 69 -1.60 7.43 -6.30
CA LEU A 69 -0.24 7.85 -5.97
C LEU A 69 0.81 6.86 -6.48
N LEU A 70 0.57 5.55 -6.32
CA LEU A 70 1.47 4.52 -6.86
C LEU A 70 1.49 4.56 -8.40
N HIS A 71 0.33 4.68 -9.05
CA HIS A 71 0.27 4.83 -10.51
C HIS A 71 0.92 6.13 -11.01
N SER A 72 0.97 7.18 -10.21
CA SER A 72 1.68 8.42 -10.56
C SER A 72 3.17 8.19 -10.85
N LEU A 73 3.78 7.17 -10.22
CA LEU A 73 5.17 6.79 -10.50
C LEU A 73 5.34 6.29 -11.93
N ILE A 74 4.33 5.62 -12.49
CA ILE A 74 4.35 5.11 -13.87
C ILE A 74 4.23 6.27 -14.85
N THR A 75 3.29 7.19 -14.62
CA THR A 75 2.93 8.26 -15.56
C THR A 75 3.85 9.49 -15.46
N ASN A 76 4.60 9.67 -14.37
CA ASN A 76 5.50 10.79 -14.20
C ASN A 76 6.69 10.73 -15.16
N SER A 77 6.70 11.60 -16.17
CA SER A 77 7.74 11.68 -17.21
C SER A 77 9.10 12.20 -16.71
N SER A 78 9.14 12.78 -15.51
CA SER A 78 10.38 13.22 -14.86
C SER A 78 11.16 12.05 -14.27
N ILE A 79 10.50 10.93 -13.96
CA ILE A 79 11.16 9.68 -13.53
C ILE A 79 11.71 8.97 -14.77
N LYS A 80 13.03 8.88 -14.84
CA LYS A 80 13.73 8.21 -15.94
C LYS A 80 13.89 6.72 -15.65
N CYS A 81 14.15 5.95 -16.70
CA CYS A 81 14.49 4.54 -16.54
C CYS A 81 15.72 4.40 -15.63
N ASP A 82 15.66 3.47 -14.69
CA ASP A 82 16.68 3.19 -13.67
C ASP A 82 16.94 4.31 -12.65
N ASP A 83 16.06 5.32 -12.58
CA ASP A 83 16.01 6.20 -11.41
C ASP A 83 15.58 5.37 -10.18
N PRO A 84 16.25 5.51 -9.02
CA PRO A 84 15.83 4.81 -7.82
C PRO A 84 14.46 5.31 -7.33
N ILE A 85 13.56 4.39 -7.01
CA ILE A 85 12.24 4.67 -6.45
C ILE A 85 12.16 4.04 -5.06
N ILE A 86 11.77 4.83 -4.06
CA ILE A 86 11.50 4.37 -2.70
C ILE A 86 10.01 4.49 -2.43
N ILE A 87 9.40 3.40 -1.98
CA ILE A 87 8.02 3.37 -1.50
C ILE A 87 8.09 3.01 -0.03
N PHE A 88 7.51 3.83 0.84
CA PHE A 88 7.44 3.60 2.27
C PHE A 88 5.99 3.63 2.73
N PHE A 89 5.57 2.60 3.46
CA PHE A 89 4.25 2.52 4.08
C PHE A 89 4.39 2.21 5.56
N SER A 90 3.71 2.98 6.41
CA SER A 90 3.49 2.66 7.82
C SER A 90 1.99 2.69 8.13
N GLY A 91 1.46 1.62 8.72
CA GLY A 91 0.02 1.47 8.97
C GLY A 91 -0.38 0.04 9.34
N HIS A 92 -1.68 -0.24 9.26
CA HIS A 92 -2.18 -1.61 9.41
C HIS A 92 -1.92 -2.44 8.17
N GLY A 93 -1.61 -3.72 8.39
CA GLY A 93 -1.73 -4.78 7.39
C GLY A 93 -2.66 -5.87 7.90
N SER A 94 -3.33 -6.56 6.97
CA SER A 94 -4.31 -7.61 7.25
C SER A 94 -3.96 -8.89 6.49
N ARG A 95 -4.54 -10.01 6.93
CA ARG A 95 -4.38 -11.32 6.30
C ARG A 95 -5.74 -12.00 6.18
N TYR A 96 -6.05 -12.47 4.99
CA TYR A 96 -7.30 -13.13 4.64
C TYR A 96 -7.01 -14.58 4.23
N SER A 97 -7.81 -15.53 4.73
CA SER A 97 -7.75 -16.92 4.27
C SER A 97 -8.48 -17.05 2.95
N LEU A 98 -7.85 -17.67 1.95
CA LEU A 98 -8.59 -18.17 0.79
C LEU A 98 -9.27 -19.46 1.24
N SER A 99 -10.54 -19.38 1.61
CA SER A 99 -11.37 -20.59 1.77
C SER A 99 -11.68 -21.18 0.40
N ASP A 100 -11.65 -22.51 0.30
CA ASP A 100 -11.95 -23.32 -0.90
C ASP A 100 -13.41 -23.20 -1.41
N ASP A 101 -14.13 -22.11 -1.11
CA ASP A 101 -15.55 -21.91 -1.46
C ASP A 101 -15.75 -21.09 -2.76
N ASP A 102 -14.67 -20.94 -3.54
CA ASP A 102 -14.73 -20.67 -4.97
C ASP A 102 -15.12 -21.98 -5.66
N GLY A 103 -16.43 -22.14 -5.90
CA GLY A 103 -17.05 -23.40 -6.29
C GLY A 103 -16.44 -24.09 -7.52
N SER A 104 -15.65 -25.13 -7.29
CA SER A 104 -15.45 -26.22 -8.24
C SER A 104 -15.92 -27.55 -7.63
N PRO A 105 -16.70 -28.36 -8.37
CA PRO A 105 -17.27 -29.60 -7.84
C PRO A 105 -16.21 -30.68 -7.71
N ASP A 106 -16.30 -31.42 -6.62
CA ASP A 106 -15.83 -32.80 -6.38
C ASP A 106 -14.86 -33.37 -7.44
N VAL A 107 -13.58 -33.34 -7.12
CA VAL A 107 -12.62 -34.36 -7.58
C VAL A 107 -11.92 -34.93 -6.37
N ASP A 108 -12.38 -36.13 -5.98
CA ASP A 108 -11.67 -37.06 -5.11
C ASP A 108 -10.33 -37.41 -5.75
N GLU A 109 -9.24 -36.78 -5.31
CA GLU A 109 -7.89 -37.35 -5.47
C GLU A 109 -7.13 -37.24 -4.15
N GLU A 110 -7.00 -38.39 -3.50
CA GLU A 110 -6.05 -38.66 -2.42
C GLU A 110 -4.61 -38.46 -2.92
N LEU A 111 -3.98 -37.32 -2.65
CA LEU A 111 -2.52 -37.17 -2.74
C LEU A 111 -1.98 -36.18 -1.69
N ASP A 112 -0.95 -36.63 -0.99
CA ASP A 112 -0.02 -35.88 -0.12
C ASP A 112 0.30 -34.48 -0.65
N ASP A 113 -0.02 -33.45 0.14
CA ASP A 113 0.95 -32.42 0.53
C ASP A 113 0.32 -31.51 1.59
N GLU A 114 1.16 -30.94 2.45
CA GLU A 114 0.79 -29.88 3.38
C GLU A 114 0.01 -28.78 2.64
N ARG A 115 -1.33 -28.78 2.71
CA ARG A 115 -2.17 -27.67 2.25
C ARG A 115 -1.85 -26.46 3.11
N SER A 116 -0.77 -25.78 2.74
CA SER A 116 -0.40 -24.45 3.16
C SER A 116 -1.64 -23.61 2.92
N GLN A 117 -2.42 -23.33 3.96
CA GLN A 117 -3.58 -22.44 3.84
C GLN A 117 -3.11 -21.22 3.06
N LYS A 118 -3.72 -21.00 1.90
CA LYS A 118 -3.26 -19.96 0.98
C LYS A 118 -3.85 -18.65 1.50
N TYR A 119 -3.01 -17.80 2.06
CA TYR A 119 -3.44 -16.50 2.56
C TYR A 119 -3.14 -15.41 1.55
N VAL A 120 -3.93 -14.34 1.63
CA VAL A 120 -3.68 -13.07 0.95
C VAL A 120 -3.40 -12.04 2.03
N GLU A 121 -2.26 -11.38 1.93
CA GLU A 121 -1.95 -10.23 2.79
C GLU A 121 -2.33 -8.94 2.10
N ALA A 122 -2.63 -7.90 2.87
CA ALA A 122 -3.11 -6.63 2.33
C ALA A 122 -2.68 -5.44 3.18
N LEU A 123 -2.40 -4.31 2.52
CA LEU A 123 -2.26 -3.01 3.16
C LEU A 123 -3.65 -2.44 3.41
N CYS A 124 -3.85 -1.86 4.59
CA CYS A 124 -5.15 -1.34 5.01
C CYS A 124 -5.25 0.17 4.72
N PRO A 125 -6.09 0.62 3.79
CA PRO A 125 -6.37 2.03 3.58
C PRO A 125 -7.13 2.64 4.76
N MET A 126 -7.11 3.96 4.86
CA MET A 126 -7.83 4.67 5.93
C MET A 126 -9.35 4.51 5.84
N ASP A 127 -9.90 4.41 4.63
CA ASP A 127 -11.32 4.28 4.32
C ASP A 127 -11.79 2.81 4.21
N ARG A 128 -10.95 1.85 4.63
CA ARG A 128 -11.30 0.43 4.65
C ARG A 128 -12.61 0.17 5.38
N ASN A 129 -13.36 -0.82 4.91
CA ASN A 129 -14.65 -1.21 5.47
C ASN A 129 -15.71 -0.09 5.48
N THR A 130 -15.52 0.95 4.67
CA THR A 130 -16.57 1.96 4.39
C THR A 130 -17.20 1.71 3.02
N ILE A 131 -18.28 2.43 2.72
CA ILE A 131 -19.02 2.27 1.47
C ILE A 131 -18.63 3.39 0.51
N ASP A 132 -18.28 3.04 -0.72
CA ASP A 132 -17.97 3.99 -1.78
C ASP A 132 -19.23 4.65 -2.39
N SER A 133 -19.05 5.56 -3.35
CA SER A 133 -20.16 6.24 -4.03
C SER A 133 -21.09 5.30 -4.81
N SER A 134 -20.64 4.08 -5.13
CA SER A 134 -21.42 3.06 -5.84
C SER A 134 -22.22 2.14 -4.90
N GLY A 135 -22.00 2.25 -3.59
CA GLY A 135 -22.61 1.37 -2.60
C GLY A 135 -21.78 0.11 -2.29
N ALA A 136 -20.56 0.01 -2.81
CA ALA A 136 -19.67 -1.13 -2.59
C ALA A 136 -18.75 -0.93 -1.38
N LEU A 137 -18.37 -2.02 -0.71
CA LEU A 137 -17.40 -1.99 0.37
C LEU A 137 -16.01 -1.70 -0.20
N ILE A 138 -15.29 -0.75 0.39
CA ILE A 138 -13.91 -0.45 0.01
C ILE A 138 -13.00 -1.55 0.58
N PRO A 139 -12.30 -2.32 -0.29
CA PRO A 139 -11.43 -3.39 0.13
C PRO A 139 -10.09 -2.86 0.66
N ASP A 140 -9.34 -3.74 1.31
CA ASP A 140 -7.91 -3.50 1.53
C ASP A 140 -7.12 -3.75 0.23
N ILE A 141 -5.93 -3.16 0.10
CA ILE A 141 -5.06 -3.30 -1.08
C ILE A 141 -4.26 -4.59 -0.94
N THR A 142 -4.62 -5.62 -1.71
CA THR A 142 -4.00 -6.94 -1.62
C THR A 142 -2.56 -6.98 -2.15
N ASP A 143 -1.77 -7.94 -1.68
CA ASP A 143 -0.45 -8.25 -2.23
C ASP A 143 -0.46 -8.47 -3.76
N ARG A 144 -1.52 -9.10 -4.30
CA ARG A 144 -1.70 -9.31 -5.76
C ARG A 144 -1.85 -8.00 -6.53
N GLU A 145 -2.69 -7.10 -6.02
CA GLU A 145 -2.88 -5.78 -6.61
C GLU A 145 -1.59 -4.96 -6.54
N LEU A 146 -0.95 -4.98 -5.38
CA LEU A 146 0.30 -4.28 -5.13
C LEU A 146 1.43 -4.81 -6.02
N ASN A 147 1.61 -6.13 -6.13
CA ASN A 147 2.61 -6.75 -7.01
C ASN A 147 2.33 -6.44 -8.49
N THR A 148 1.06 -6.34 -8.89
CA THR A 148 0.69 -5.92 -10.26
C THR A 148 1.14 -4.48 -10.53
N ILE A 149 0.90 -3.56 -9.61
CA ILE A 149 1.31 -2.16 -9.75
C ILE A 149 2.84 -2.04 -9.76
N LEU A 150 3.53 -2.74 -8.85
CA LEU A 150 4.99 -2.75 -8.80
C LEU A 150 5.61 -3.32 -10.08
N ALA A 151 5.03 -4.39 -10.65
CA ALA A 151 5.46 -4.95 -11.92
C ALA A 151 5.28 -3.95 -13.08
N GLN A 152 4.18 -3.19 -13.08
CA GLN A 152 3.97 -2.13 -14.07
C GLN A 152 4.99 -0.99 -13.90
N ILE A 153 5.26 -0.54 -12.68
CA ILE A 153 6.31 0.46 -12.41
C ILE A 153 7.66 -0.05 -12.93
N ALA A 154 8.03 -1.29 -12.60
CA ALA A 154 9.28 -1.89 -13.04
C ALA A 154 9.39 -1.98 -14.57
N SER A 155 8.28 -2.30 -15.25
CA SER A 155 8.25 -2.39 -16.71
C SER A 155 8.48 -1.05 -17.43
N VAL A 156 8.09 0.06 -16.80
CA VAL A 156 8.16 1.42 -17.39
C VAL A 156 9.39 2.19 -16.89
N LYS A 157 9.79 1.99 -15.64
CA LYS A 157 10.82 2.79 -14.94
C LYS A 157 12.09 2.00 -14.62
N GLY A 158 12.12 0.69 -14.87
CA GLY A 158 13.22 -0.18 -14.46
C GLY A 158 13.05 -0.70 -13.03
N SER A 159 13.87 -1.68 -12.65
CA SER A 159 13.66 -2.49 -11.45
C SER A 159 14.29 -1.94 -10.17
N ARG A 160 14.75 -0.68 -10.16
CA ARG A 160 15.37 -0.03 -8.98
C ARG A 160 14.32 0.51 -8.01
N ILE A 161 13.46 -0.38 -7.55
CA ILE A 161 12.35 -0.09 -6.65
C ILE A 161 12.67 -0.70 -5.29
N THR A 162 12.63 0.10 -4.23
CA THR A 162 12.75 -0.34 -2.84
C THR A 162 11.43 -0.09 -2.14
N PHE A 163 10.84 -1.14 -1.58
CA PHE A 163 9.60 -1.05 -0.83
C PHE A 163 9.86 -1.40 0.63
N ILE A 164 9.60 -0.44 1.52
CA ILE A 164 9.77 -0.56 2.96
C ILE A 164 8.37 -0.57 3.59
N LEU A 165 8.07 -1.61 4.35
CA LEU A 165 6.79 -1.82 5.00
C LEU A 165 6.99 -1.85 6.52
N ASP A 166 6.34 -0.91 7.21
CA ASP A 166 6.20 -0.90 8.66
C ASP A 166 4.74 -1.22 9.01
N CYS A 167 4.40 -2.50 8.86
CA CYS A 167 3.06 -3.02 9.15
C CYS A 167 3.12 -4.51 9.48
N CYS A 168 2.11 -5.03 10.16
CA CYS A 168 1.94 -6.47 10.35
C CYS A 168 1.53 -7.15 9.02
N HIS A 169 1.84 -8.44 8.85
CA HIS A 169 1.43 -9.25 7.68
C HIS A 169 1.91 -8.68 6.33
N ALA A 170 3.23 -8.60 6.16
CA ALA A 170 3.89 -8.03 4.97
C ALA A 170 4.83 -9.03 4.26
N GLY A 171 4.74 -10.32 4.59
CA GLY A 171 5.64 -11.36 4.12
C GLY A 171 5.39 -11.86 2.69
N SER A 172 4.20 -11.67 2.13
CA SER A 172 3.88 -12.04 0.74
C SER A 172 4.01 -10.89 -0.25
N VAL A 173 4.08 -9.63 0.23
CA VAL A 173 4.40 -8.49 -0.62
C VAL A 173 5.80 -8.73 -1.21
N THR A 174 5.92 -8.78 -2.54
CA THR A 174 7.11 -9.20 -3.34
C THR A 174 7.21 -10.65 -3.83
N ARG A 175 6.24 -11.54 -3.57
CA ARG A 175 6.24 -12.91 -4.13
C ARG A 175 5.46 -13.05 -5.44
#